data_AF-A0A533MKK6-F1
#
_entry.id   AF-A0A533MKK6-F1
#
_cell.length_a   1.000
_cell.length_b   1.000
_cell.length_c   1.000
_cell.angle_alpha   90.00
_cell.angle_beta   90.00
_cell.angle_gamma   90.00
#
_symmetry.space_group_name_H-M   'P 1'
#
loop_
_entity.id
_entity.type
_entity.pdbx_description
1 polymer ?
#
loop_
_entity_poly.entity_id
_entity_poly.type
_entity_poly.pdbx_seq_one_letter_code
_entity_poly.pdbx_strand_id
1 'polypeptide(L)' 'MEDEIINIFTMPGLSVNMETAGGMQLIASGPLSAVCKPALDRINDRLRNEKPVRVDKDSVIVSTWLPPIPGKVFTRLIRA' A
#
# COMPACT_ATOMS: atom_id res chain seq x y z
N MET A 1 -9.10 -7.50 -17.91
CA MET A 1 -8.38 -6.62 -16.96
C MET A 1 -6.93 -6.91 -17.22
N GLU A 2 -6.24 -5.99 -17.88
CA GLU A 2 -4.81 -6.15 -18.16
C GLU A 2 -4.03 -6.18 -16.85
N ASP A 3 -3.08 -7.11 -16.77
CA ASP A 3 -2.19 -7.28 -15.62
C ASP A 3 -1.23 -6.08 -15.56
N GLU A 4 -1.65 -5.03 -14.84
CA GLU A 4 -0.91 -3.76 -14.81
C GLU A 4 0.05 -3.76 -13.62
N ILE A 5 1.36 -3.81 -13.94
CA ILE A 5 2.46 -3.64 -12.99
C ILE A 5 2.81 -2.15 -12.95
N ILE A 6 2.62 -1.50 -11.80
CA ILE A 6 2.80 -0.06 -11.66
C ILE A 6 3.94 0.23 -10.69
N ASN A 7 4.90 1.03 -11.11
CA ASN A 7 6.00 1.45 -10.24
C ASN A 7 5.52 2.57 -9.31
N ILE A 8 5.47 2.31 -8.00
CA ILE A 8 4.99 3.29 -7.01
C ILE A 8 6.15 4.05 -6.39
N PHE A 9 7.32 3.43 -6.27
CA PHE A 9 8.45 4.02 -5.58
C PHE A 9 9.78 3.47 -6.07
N THR A 10 10.74 4.35 -6.30
CA THR A 10 12.09 3.98 -6.71
C THR A 10 13.12 4.83 -5.97
N MET A 11 14.11 4.17 -5.38
CA MET A 11 15.31 4.78 -4.83
C MET A 11 16.52 3.88 -5.09
N PRO A 12 17.77 4.38 -4.97
CA PRO A 12 18.96 3.55 -5.17
C PRO A 12 18.92 2.29 -4.28
N GLY A 13 18.89 1.12 -4.93
CA GLY A 13 18.86 -0.17 -4.25
C GLY A 13 17.47 -0.69 -3.83
N LEU A 14 16.38 0.04 -4.10
CA LEU A 14 15.00 -0.40 -3.86
C LEU A 14 14.04 0.11 -4.94
N SER A 15 13.33 -0.82 -5.57
CA SER A 15 12.17 -0.52 -6.42
C SER A 15 10.95 -1.23 -5.86
N VAL A 16 9.82 -0.53 -5.74
CA VAL A 16 8.56 -1.08 -5.23
C VAL A 16 7.49 -0.93 -6.31
N ASN A 17 6.98 -2.07 -6.76
CA ASN A 17 5.93 -2.16 -7.77
C ASN A 17 4.62 -2.64 -7.12
N MET A 18 3.49 -2.15 -7.63
CA MET A 18 2.15 -2.69 -7.39
C MET A 18 1.86 -3.73 -8.46
N GLU A 19 1.52 -4.94 -8.05
CA GLU A 19 0.82 -5.90 -8.88
C GLU A 19 -0.67 -5.82 -8.57
N THR A 20 -1.48 -5.72 -9.62
CA THR A 20 -2.96 -5.64 -9.53
C THR A 20 -3.64 -6.91 -10.04
N ALA A 21 -2.85 -7.85 -10.60
CA ALA A 21 -3.29 -9.13 -11.13
C ALA A 21 -3.63 -10.11 -10.00
N GLY A 22 -4.92 -10.38 -9.78
CA GLY A 22 -5.37 -11.37 -8.79
C GLY A 22 -5.38 -10.91 -7.33
N GLY A 23 -4.98 -9.67 -7.06
CA GLY A 23 -4.97 -9.04 -5.73
C GLY A 23 -4.01 -7.86 -5.70
N MET A 24 -4.21 -6.89 -4.80
CA MET A 24 -3.28 -5.77 -4.65
C MET A 24 -2.07 -6.20 -3.81
N GLN A 25 -0.90 -6.27 -4.43
CA GLN A 25 0.34 -6.65 -3.78
C GLN A 25 1.49 -5.71 -4.12
N LEU A 26 2.23 -5.29 -3.11
CA LEU A 26 3.49 -4.57 -3.23
C LEU A 26 4.64 -5.58 -3.33
N ILE A 27 5.44 -5.46 -4.38
CA ILE A 27 6.64 -6.27 -4.62
C ILE A 27 7.84 -5.35 -4.60
N ALA A 28 8.78 -5.62 -3.70
CA ALA A 28 10.06 -4.93 -3.67
C ALA A 28 11.15 -5.74 -4.35
N SER A 29 11.95 -5.05 -5.16
CA SER A 29 13.11 -5.57 -5.86
C SER A 29 14.37 -4.77 -5.52
N GLY A 30 15.52 -5.42 -5.58
CA GLY A 30 16.84 -4.81 -5.36
C GLY A 30 17.52 -5.19 -4.03
N PRO A 31 18.75 -4.74 -3.80
CA PRO A 31 19.56 -5.12 -2.63
C PRO A 31 18.94 -4.77 -1.28
N LEU A 32 18.14 -3.71 -1.20
CA LEU A 32 17.49 -3.25 0.05
C LEU A 32 16.08 -3.86 0.25
N SER A 33 15.59 -4.67 -0.70
CA SER A 33 14.25 -5.25 -0.63
C SER A 33 14.02 -6.09 0.63
N ALA A 34 15.02 -6.87 1.06
CA ALA A 34 14.93 -7.73 2.23
C ALA A 34 14.69 -6.95 3.54
N VAL A 35 15.23 -5.73 3.64
CA VAL A 35 15.06 -4.86 4.82
C VAL A 35 13.64 -4.30 4.87
N CYS A 36 13.07 -3.97 3.71
CA CYS A 36 11.72 -3.41 3.61
C CYS A 36 10.62 -4.47 3.64
N LYS A 37 10.95 -5.74 3.37
CA LYS A 37 10.02 -6.87 3.31
C LYS A 37 9.01 -6.94 4.48
N PRO A 38 9.41 -6.90 5.76
CA PRO A 38 8.44 -6.99 6.86
C PRO A 38 7.46 -5.81 6.93
N ALA A 39 7.87 -4.62 6.48
CA ALA A 39 6.98 -3.48 6.39
C ALA A 39 5.99 -3.65 5.22
N LEU A 40 6.47 -4.12 4.07
CA LEU A 40 5.65 -4.38 2.89
C LEU A 40 4.67 -5.53 3.11
N ASP A 41 5.08 -6.60 3.79
CA ASP A 41 4.21 -7.73 4.14
C ASP A 41 3.01 -7.26 4.98
N ARG A 42 3.26 -6.40 5.99
CA ARG A 42 2.18 -5.78 6.80
C ARG A 42 1.23 -4.91 5.99
N ILE A 43 1.70 -4.29 4.91
CA ILE A 43 0.86 -3.49 4.02
C ILE A 43 0.07 -4.43 3.11
N ASN A 44 0.73 -5.43 2.52
CA ASN A 44 0.12 -6.45 1.66
C ASN A 44 -0.99 -7.22 2.37
N ASP A 45 -0.83 -7.57 3.64
CA ASP A 45 -1.87 -8.22 4.43
C ASP A 45 -3.16 -7.40 4.52
N ARG A 46 -3.04 -6.06 4.52
CA ARG A 46 -4.20 -5.16 4.46
C ARG A 46 -4.75 -5.04 3.04
N LEU A 47 -3.86 -4.92 2.05
CA LEU A 47 -4.25 -4.69 0.66
C LEU A 47 -4.87 -5.92 -0.03
N ARG A 48 -4.56 -7.15 0.41
CA ARG A 48 -5.10 -8.39 -0.18
C ARG A 48 -6.62 -8.43 -0.29
N ASN A 49 -7.32 -7.83 0.68
CA ASN A 49 -8.79 -7.84 0.72
C ASN A 49 -9.41 -6.55 0.19
N GLU A 50 -8.60 -5.54 -0.11
CA GLU A 50 -9.07 -4.22 -0.55
C GLU A 50 -9.29 -4.21 -2.05
N LYS A 51 -10.20 -3.34 -2.50
CA LYS A 51 -10.42 -3.08 -3.92
C LYS A 51 -9.77 -1.74 -4.31
N PRO A 52 -9.04 -1.67 -5.44
CA PRO A 52 -8.52 -0.40 -5.91
C PRO A 52 -9.71 0.50 -6.29
N VAL A 53 -9.70 1.75 -5.80
CA VAL A 53 -10.69 2.77 -6.17
C VAL A 53 -10.27 3.42 -7.47
N ARG A 54 -8.96 3.65 -7.64
CA ARG A 54 -8.39 4.28 -8.82
C ARG A 54 -6.96 3.79 -9.03
N VAL A 55 -6.66 3.50 -10.29
CA VAL A 55 -5.34 3.10 -10.76
C VAL A 55 -4.92 4.13 -11.80
N ASP A 56 -3.86 4.89 -11.51
CA ASP A 56 -3.23 5.83 -12.43
C ASP A 56 -1.82 5.33 -12.77
N LYS A 57 -1.19 5.92 -13.80
CA LYS A 57 0.14 5.50 -14.29
C LYS A 57 1.24 5.50 -13.23
N ASP A 58 1.17 6.42 -12.29
CA ASP A 58 2.20 6.64 -11.27
C ASP A 58 1.68 6.44 -9.84
N SER A 59 0.39 6.09 -9.67
CA SER A 59 -0.22 5.98 -8.35
C SER A 59 -1.41 5.06 -8.32
N VAL A 60 -1.55 4.31 -7.23
CA VAL A 60 -2.73 3.48 -6.96
C VAL A 60 -3.41 3.99 -5.69
N ILE A 61 -4.68 4.34 -5.79
CA ILE A 61 -5.52 4.77 -4.68
C ILE A 61 -6.41 3.59 -4.27
N VAL A 62 -6.21 3.16 -3.02
CA VAL A 62 -6.92 2.03 -2.42
C VAL A 62 -7.99 2.52 -1.46
N SER A 63 -9.10 1.79 -1.35
CA SER A 63 -10.20 2.10 -0.43
C SER A 63 -9.87 1.77 1.03
N THR A 64 -8.68 2.11 1.53
CA THR A 64 -8.41 1.84 2.95
C THR A 64 -9.28 2.73 3.82
N TRP A 65 -10.24 2.12 4.51
CA TRP A 65 -10.92 2.78 5.63
C TRP A 65 -9.88 2.95 6.75
N LEU A 66 -9.25 4.12 6.78
CA LEU A 66 -8.40 4.51 7.89
C LEU A 66 -9.32 5.11 8.96
N PRO A 67 -9.53 4.45 10.12
CA PRO A 67 -10.21 5.10 11.21
C PRO A 67 -9.47 6.39 11.55
N PRO A 68 -10.17 7.41 12.09
CA PRO A 68 -9.51 8.63 12.51
C PRO A 68 -8.33 8.27 13.41
N ILE A 69 -7.12 8.66 12.99
CA ILE A 69 -5.88 8.31 13.70
C ILE A 69 -6.05 8.76 15.16
N PRO A 70 -5.86 7.87 16.15
CA PRO A 70 -6.13 8.19 17.55
C PRO A 70 -5.21 9.30 18.03
N GLY A 71 -5.72 10.53 17.95
CA GLY A 71 -5.09 11.76 18.39
C GLY A 71 -6.03 12.57 19.28
N LYS A 72 -5.56 13.71 19.79
CA LYS A 72 -6.32 14.54 20.75
C LYS A 72 -7.74 14.87 20.28
N VAL A 73 -7.94 15.07 18.97
CA VAL A 73 -9.25 15.35 18.39
C VAL A 73 -10.15 14.11 18.40
N PHE A 74 -9.64 12.95 18.00
CA PHE A 74 -10.38 11.68 18.07
C PHE A 74 -10.76 11.31 19.51
N THR A 75 -9.83 11.49 20.45
CA THR A 75 -10.08 11.23 21.88
C THR A 75 -11.18 12.11 22.46
N ARG A 76 -11.36 13.34 21.97
CA ARG A 76 -12.47 14.22 22.38
C ARG A 76 -13.82 13.67 21.91
N LEU A 77 -13.90 13.18 20.67
CA LEU A 77 -15.14 12.67 20.08
C LEU A 77 -15.67 11.42 20.78
N ILE A 78 -14.80 10.47 21.14
CA ILE A 78 -15.20 9.19 21.75
C ILE A 78 -15.46 9.28 23.27
N ARG A 79 -15.15 10.42 23.90
CA ARG A 79 -15.34 10.65 25.34
C ARG A 79 -16.55 11.53 25.66
N ALA A 80 -17.29 11.97 24.64
CA ALA A 80 -18.51 12.75 24.77
C ALA A 80 -19.72 11.85 25.07
#